data_AF-D1AW39-F1
#
_entry.id   AF-D1AW39-F1
#
_cell.length_a   1.000
_cell.length_b   1.000
_cell.length_c   1.000
_cell.angle_alpha   90.00
_cell.angle_beta   90.00
_cell.angle_gamma   90.00
#
_symmetry.space_group_name_H-M   'P 1'
#
loop_
_entity.id
_entity.type
_entity.pdbx_description
1 polymer ?
#
loop_
_entity_poly.entity_id
_entity_poly.type
_entity_poly.pdbx_seq_one_letter_code
_entity_poly.pdbx_strand_id
1 'polypeptide(L)'
;MIRIFLKDIFDKKLYLDTYHFQFSYFFLINTFLREFKYLGEFSVKNSVIYIMVGLFFSIYFFVRTYIKNDRIMPYYALPVSRVKINESFIISVFFDTFFRKILILIAFMLNFDIESIFYVNLFLLLPSIIILSFIGNVTNISKINKFITLSISIVYIFIILILSFYTNLIMTFILGLCICFFYYVFVRKYFIAHAFFKINISNKLSKFSLNNYFLKFFLAENVYIINSVGILIMVVVVGLFSPKEISLPLSCAIGTINTPLLTIFSTEKELENMNNFFPNKFRSLNRDYVFLILSYFFMVKVIILIINLKDISIRMLIHLFLILIVEVYFSYMLEKKIPIKNKKTTMQIWKNPRKYILTLIILLTSAIFQYFI
;
A
#
# COMPACT_ATOMS: atom_id res chain seq x y z
N MET A 1 23.03 3.87 -15.14
CA MET A 1 22.09 4.46 -14.16
C MET A 1 21.16 3.42 -13.54
N ILE A 2 20.47 2.57 -14.32
CA ILE A 2 19.59 1.49 -13.80
C ILE A 2 20.24 0.69 -12.66
N ARG A 3 21.46 0.15 -12.86
CA ARG A 3 22.18 -0.63 -11.83
C ARG A 3 22.34 0.10 -10.49
N ILE A 4 22.50 1.43 -10.52
CA ILE A 4 22.70 2.23 -9.31
C ILE A 4 21.38 2.37 -8.55
N PHE A 5 20.30 2.73 -9.24
CA PHE A 5 18.96 2.78 -8.65
C PHE A 5 18.50 1.42 -8.14
N LEU A 6 18.76 0.34 -8.89
CA LEU A 6 18.51 -1.01 -8.41
C LEU A 6 19.25 -1.27 -7.10
N LYS A 7 20.55 -0.93 -6.99
CA LYS A 7 21.31 -1.15 -5.74
C LYS A 7 20.78 -0.32 -4.56
N ASP A 8 20.31 0.90 -4.79
CA ASP A 8 19.76 1.77 -3.73
C ASP A 8 18.35 1.34 -3.29
N ILE A 9 17.53 0.86 -4.23
CA ILE A 9 16.15 0.41 -3.97
C ILE A 9 16.12 -1.04 -3.43
N PHE A 10 16.99 -1.91 -3.94
CA PHE A 10 17.17 -3.30 -3.54
C PHE A 10 18.27 -3.45 -2.50
N ASP A 11 17.89 -3.34 -1.23
CA ASP A 11 18.74 -3.77 -0.12
C ASP A 11 18.62 -5.29 0.06
N LYS A 12 19.71 -6.04 -0.22
CA LYS A 12 19.73 -7.51 -0.20
C LYS A 12 19.30 -8.10 1.15
N LYS A 13 19.71 -7.50 2.27
CA LYS A 13 19.40 -8.03 3.60
C LYS A 13 17.91 -7.92 3.88
N LEU A 14 17.37 -6.73 3.61
CA LEU A 14 15.96 -6.45 3.80
C LEU A 14 15.10 -7.33 2.88
N TYR A 15 15.60 -7.61 1.67
CA TYR A 15 14.96 -8.52 0.73
C TYR A 15 14.82 -9.94 1.31
N LEU A 16 15.90 -10.53 1.83
CA LEU A 16 15.85 -11.86 2.45
C LEU A 16 14.85 -11.90 3.60
N ASP A 17 14.91 -10.92 4.51
CA ASP A 17 13.99 -10.85 5.65
C ASP A 17 12.52 -10.73 5.18
N THR A 18 12.24 -9.91 4.16
CA THR A 18 10.89 -9.80 3.58
C THR A 18 10.43 -11.08 2.89
N TYR A 19 11.31 -11.76 2.15
CA TYR A 19 10.95 -13.00 1.45
C TYR A 19 10.70 -14.14 2.43
N HIS A 20 11.55 -14.31 3.44
CA HIS A 20 11.32 -15.30 4.50
C HIS A 20 9.96 -15.07 5.16
N PHE A 21 9.67 -13.83 5.57
CA PHE A 21 8.38 -13.52 6.17
C PHE A 21 7.21 -13.75 5.20
N GLN A 22 7.31 -13.28 3.96
CA GLN A 22 6.25 -13.46 2.95
C GLN A 22 6.03 -14.93 2.58
N PHE A 23 7.09 -15.76 2.59
CA PHE A 23 6.99 -17.19 2.36
C PHE A 23 6.32 -17.89 3.54
N SER A 24 6.72 -17.59 4.78
CA SER A 24 6.02 -18.09 5.98
C SER A 24 4.55 -17.68 5.99
N TYR A 25 4.27 -16.42 5.62
CA TYR A 25 2.91 -15.88 5.47
C TYR A 25 2.11 -16.64 4.41
N PHE A 26 2.71 -16.92 3.25
CA PHE A 26 2.11 -17.74 2.19
C PHE A 26 1.71 -19.13 2.70
N PHE A 27 2.60 -19.83 3.42
CA PHE A 27 2.28 -21.17 3.95
C PHE A 27 1.13 -21.13 4.96
N LEU A 28 1.17 -20.21 5.93
CA LEU A 28 0.13 -20.08 6.96
C LEU A 28 -1.25 -19.78 6.37
N ILE A 29 -1.31 -18.89 5.38
CA ILE A 29 -2.58 -18.58 4.72
C ILE A 29 -3.02 -19.73 3.83
N ASN A 30 -2.12 -20.38 3.10
CA ASN A 30 -2.49 -21.50 2.23
C ASN A 30 -3.02 -22.68 3.06
N THR A 31 -2.43 -22.98 4.22
CA THR A 31 -2.96 -24.00 5.14
C THR A 31 -4.34 -23.62 5.66
N PHE A 32 -4.53 -22.37 6.09
CA PHE A 32 -5.84 -21.88 6.53
C PHE A 32 -6.88 -21.97 5.40
N LEU A 33 -6.58 -21.44 4.22
CA LEU A 33 -7.53 -21.40 3.09
C LEU A 33 -7.89 -22.81 2.59
N ARG A 34 -6.98 -23.80 2.69
CA ARG A 34 -7.27 -25.21 2.36
C ARG A 34 -8.26 -25.86 3.33
N GLU A 35 -8.23 -25.50 4.61
CA GLU A 35 -9.18 -26.02 5.61
C GLU A 35 -10.59 -25.46 5.39
N PHE A 36 -10.70 -24.21 4.92
CA PHE A 36 -11.96 -23.56 4.56
C PHE A 36 -12.30 -23.76 3.07
N LYS A 37 -12.50 -25.01 2.63
CA LYS A 37 -12.78 -25.46 1.23
C LYS A 37 -13.72 -24.56 0.39
N TYR A 38 -14.63 -23.80 0.99
CA TYR A 38 -15.53 -22.86 0.30
C TYR A 38 -14.85 -21.58 -0.23
N LEU A 39 -13.63 -21.29 0.21
CA LEU A 39 -12.79 -20.21 -0.32
C LEU A 39 -12.09 -20.62 -1.64
N GLY A 40 -12.21 -21.89 -2.07
CA GLY A 40 -11.64 -22.40 -3.32
C GLY A 40 -12.42 -22.00 -4.57
N GLU A 41 -13.72 -21.73 -4.46
CA GLU A 41 -14.57 -21.26 -5.56
C GLU A 41 -14.61 -19.72 -5.62
N PHE A 42 -13.50 -19.05 -5.28
CA PHE A 42 -13.43 -17.62 -5.48
C PHE A 42 -13.44 -17.32 -6.96
N SER A 43 -14.61 -16.90 -7.46
CA SER A 43 -14.69 -16.15 -8.71
C SER A 43 -14.00 -14.81 -8.48
N VAL A 44 -12.68 -14.79 -8.64
CA VAL A 44 -11.86 -13.60 -8.45
C VAL A 44 -12.01 -12.62 -9.62
N LYS A 45 -13.22 -12.54 -10.18
CA LYS A 45 -13.59 -11.90 -11.45
C LYS A 45 -13.22 -10.41 -11.47
N ASN A 46 -12.98 -9.81 -10.29
CA ASN A 46 -12.61 -8.40 -10.11
C ASN A 46 -11.31 -8.18 -9.33
N SER A 47 -10.51 -9.22 -9.05
CA SER A 47 -9.26 -9.07 -8.28
C SER A 47 -8.28 -8.10 -8.86
N VAL A 48 -8.18 -8.08 -10.18
CA VAL A 48 -7.29 -7.20 -10.89
C VAL A 48 -7.51 -5.75 -10.42
N ILE A 49 -8.76 -5.32 -10.23
CA ILE A 49 -9.08 -3.94 -9.85
C ILE A 49 -8.49 -3.62 -8.47
N TYR A 50 -8.86 -4.38 -7.43
CA TYR A 50 -8.40 -4.06 -6.08
C TYR A 50 -6.88 -4.28 -5.91
N ILE A 51 -6.29 -5.24 -6.61
CA ILE A 51 -4.83 -5.43 -6.63
C ILE A 51 -4.16 -4.21 -7.28
N MET A 52 -4.66 -3.72 -8.42
CA MET A 52 -4.08 -2.57 -9.11
C MET A 52 -4.17 -1.29 -8.27
N VAL A 53 -5.30 -1.04 -7.59
CA VAL A 53 -5.42 0.10 -6.67
C VAL A 53 -4.45 -0.03 -5.49
N GLY A 54 -4.29 -1.24 -4.94
CA GLY A 54 -3.33 -1.51 -3.86
C GLY A 54 -1.88 -1.31 -4.30
N LEU A 55 -1.55 -1.74 -5.52
CA LEU A 55 -0.26 -1.49 -6.14
C LEU A 55 -0.04 0.01 -6.36
N PHE A 56 -1.02 0.73 -6.89
CA PHE A 56 -0.94 2.18 -7.09
C PHE A 56 -0.55 2.91 -5.80
N PHE A 57 -1.32 2.73 -4.71
CA PHE A 57 -1.01 3.40 -3.45
C PHE A 57 0.34 2.97 -2.89
N SER A 58 0.61 1.66 -2.87
CA SER A 58 1.87 1.16 -2.30
C SER A 58 3.11 1.66 -3.06
N ILE A 59 3.03 1.84 -4.38
CA ILE A 59 4.11 2.43 -5.19
C ILE A 59 4.15 3.94 -4.99
N TYR A 60 2.99 4.61 -4.96
CA TYR A 60 2.90 6.04 -4.72
C TYR A 60 3.59 6.46 -3.42
N PHE A 61 3.30 5.75 -2.31
CA PHE A 61 3.95 5.99 -1.02
C PHE A 61 5.46 5.76 -1.06
N PHE A 62 5.88 4.68 -1.72
CA PHE A 62 7.28 4.36 -1.87
C PHE A 62 8.02 5.48 -2.61
N VAL A 63 7.52 5.87 -3.78
CA VAL A 63 8.11 6.92 -4.63
C VAL A 63 8.12 8.26 -3.90
N ARG A 64 6.98 8.66 -3.30
CA ARG A 64 6.88 9.92 -2.55
C ARG A 64 7.92 10.04 -1.45
N THR A 65 8.28 8.92 -0.83
CA THR A 65 9.18 8.93 0.33
C THR A 65 10.62 8.81 -0.07
N TYR A 66 10.89 8.08 -1.14
CA TYR A 66 12.17 8.10 -1.80
C TYR A 66 12.54 9.54 -2.21
N ILE A 67 11.58 10.28 -2.78
CA ILE A 67 11.77 11.68 -3.19
C ILE A 67 11.85 12.63 -1.98
N LYS A 68 10.99 12.47 -0.95
CA LYS A 68 10.98 13.36 0.24
C LYS A 68 12.30 13.31 1.00
N ASN A 69 12.95 12.15 1.06
CA ASN A 69 14.25 12.00 1.72
C ASN A 69 15.43 12.41 0.82
N ASP A 70 15.19 13.22 -0.21
CA ASP A 70 16.16 13.75 -1.17
C ASP A 70 17.06 12.70 -1.84
N ARG A 71 16.66 11.42 -1.89
CA ARG A 71 17.50 10.38 -2.50
C ARG A 71 17.65 10.55 -3.99
N ILE A 72 16.67 11.15 -4.65
CA ILE A 72 16.72 11.35 -6.11
C ILE A 72 17.57 12.56 -6.52
N MET A 73 17.67 13.57 -5.66
CA MET A 73 18.27 14.86 -5.99
C MET A 73 19.76 14.76 -6.36
N PRO A 74 20.60 13.97 -5.66
CA PRO A 74 21.99 13.75 -6.03
C PRO A 74 22.16 13.17 -7.43
N TYR A 75 21.22 12.34 -7.91
CA TYR A 75 21.32 11.76 -9.24
C TYR A 75 21.10 12.79 -10.35
N TYR A 76 20.29 13.83 -10.11
CA TYR A 76 20.11 14.93 -11.06
C TYR A 76 21.33 15.85 -11.16
N ALA A 77 22.26 15.82 -10.19
CA ALA A 77 23.51 16.55 -10.25
C ALA A 77 24.60 15.84 -11.08
N LEU A 78 24.39 14.56 -11.44
CA LEU A 78 25.34 13.81 -12.26
C LEU A 78 25.32 14.31 -13.72
N PRO A 79 26.43 14.18 -14.46
CA PRO A 79 26.53 14.57 -15.87
C PRO A 79 25.83 13.55 -16.79
N VAL A 80 24.56 13.26 -16.52
CA VAL A 80 23.73 12.31 -17.26
C VAL A 80 22.41 12.98 -17.64
N SER A 81 21.88 12.67 -18.81
CA SER A 81 20.61 13.24 -19.25
C SER A 81 19.47 12.90 -18.28
N ARG A 82 18.61 13.89 -18.00
CA ARG A 82 17.45 13.75 -17.11
C ARG A 82 16.54 12.60 -17.52
N VAL A 83 16.34 12.42 -18.83
CA VAL A 83 15.53 11.32 -19.38
C VAL A 83 16.08 9.97 -18.91
N LYS A 84 17.40 9.75 -19.03
CA LYS A 84 18.04 8.50 -18.63
C LYS A 84 17.98 8.26 -17.12
N ILE A 85 18.02 9.32 -16.31
CA ILE A 85 17.84 9.25 -14.85
C ILE A 85 16.39 8.82 -14.54
N ASN A 86 15.40 9.51 -15.11
CA ASN A 86 13.98 9.24 -14.87
C ASN A 86 13.57 7.84 -15.34
N GLU A 87 13.98 7.43 -16.53
CA GLU A 87 13.77 6.06 -17.05
C GLU A 87 14.39 5.04 -16.10
N SER A 88 15.63 5.26 -15.67
CA SER A 88 16.30 4.33 -14.77
C SER A 88 15.61 4.19 -13.42
N PHE A 89 15.07 5.29 -12.89
CA PHE A 89 14.32 5.27 -11.64
C PHE A 89 13.00 4.52 -11.78
N ILE A 90 12.20 4.82 -12.81
CA ILE A 90 10.93 4.15 -13.10
C ILE A 90 11.12 2.65 -13.35
N ILE A 91 12.10 2.27 -14.17
CA ILE A 91 12.44 0.87 -14.44
C ILE A 91 12.85 0.13 -13.15
N SER A 92 13.61 0.80 -12.28
CA SER A 92 14.02 0.18 -11.01
C SER A 92 12.81 -0.06 -10.09
N VAL A 93 11.83 0.85 -10.07
CA VAL A 93 10.57 0.67 -9.34
C VAL A 93 9.69 -0.42 -9.97
N PHE A 94 9.72 -0.57 -11.30
CA PHE A 94 9.07 -1.68 -12.00
C PHE A 94 9.59 -3.02 -11.52
N PHE A 95 10.91 -3.24 -11.61
CA PHE A 95 11.52 -4.50 -11.17
C PHE A 95 11.27 -4.75 -9.69
N ASP A 96 11.43 -3.72 -8.86
CA ASP A 96 11.17 -3.79 -7.44
C ASP A 96 9.75 -4.28 -7.10
N THR A 97 8.77 -3.72 -7.80
CA THR A 97 7.35 -4.08 -7.64
C THR A 97 7.08 -5.48 -8.17
N PHE A 98 7.63 -5.82 -9.33
CA PHE A 98 7.46 -7.12 -9.94
C PHE A 98 7.98 -8.23 -9.03
N PHE A 99 9.22 -8.11 -8.55
CA PHE A 99 9.83 -9.11 -7.69
C PHE A 99 9.17 -9.16 -6.31
N ARG A 100 9.08 -8.04 -5.58
CA ARG A 100 8.65 -8.07 -4.17
C ARG A 100 7.15 -8.19 -3.94
N LYS A 101 6.32 -7.86 -4.93
CA LYS A 101 4.86 -7.82 -4.78
C LYS A 101 4.17 -8.78 -5.74
N ILE A 102 4.49 -8.70 -7.04
CA ILE A 102 3.78 -9.47 -8.05
C ILE A 102 4.14 -10.95 -8.01
N LEU A 103 5.42 -11.34 -7.99
CA LEU A 103 5.80 -12.76 -8.01
C LEU A 103 5.16 -13.56 -6.86
N ILE A 104 5.10 -12.97 -5.68
CA ILE A 104 4.51 -13.62 -4.50
C ILE A 104 3.00 -13.69 -4.62
N LEU A 105 2.38 -12.64 -5.15
CA LEU A 105 0.96 -12.63 -5.46
C LEU A 105 0.62 -13.69 -6.51
N ILE A 106 1.45 -13.85 -7.55
CA ILE A 106 1.29 -14.92 -8.55
C ILE A 106 1.41 -16.28 -7.85
N ALA A 107 2.45 -16.50 -7.04
CA ALA A 107 2.63 -17.74 -6.30
C ALA A 107 1.42 -18.06 -5.40
N PHE A 108 0.84 -17.04 -4.75
CA PHE A 108 -0.39 -17.15 -3.98
C PHE A 108 -1.58 -17.55 -4.84
N MET A 109 -1.80 -16.84 -5.94
CA MET A 109 -2.93 -17.00 -6.86
C MET A 109 -2.90 -18.32 -7.64
N LEU A 110 -1.73 -18.94 -7.81
CA LEU A 110 -1.61 -20.28 -8.41
C LEU A 110 -2.33 -21.37 -7.59
N ASN A 111 -2.62 -21.14 -6.30
CA ASN A 111 -3.41 -22.09 -5.50
C ASN A 111 -4.92 -21.97 -5.70
N PHE A 112 -5.40 -20.96 -6.45
CA PHE A 112 -6.81 -20.59 -6.52
C PHE A 112 -7.47 -20.86 -7.88
N ASP A 113 -6.92 -21.75 -8.70
CA ASP A 113 -7.43 -22.08 -10.05
C ASP A 113 -7.85 -20.86 -10.88
N ILE A 114 -7.12 -19.75 -10.71
CA ILE A 114 -7.42 -18.48 -11.37
C ILE A 114 -7.08 -18.57 -12.85
N GLU A 115 -7.98 -18.05 -13.68
CA GLU A 115 -7.79 -17.98 -15.12
C GLU A 115 -6.45 -17.35 -15.51
N SER A 116 -5.77 -17.94 -16.49
CA SER A 116 -4.43 -17.51 -16.90
C SER A 116 -4.39 -16.07 -17.44
N ILE A 117 -5.51 -15.55 -17.93
CA ILE A 117 -5.68 -14.15 -18.38
C ILE A 117 -5.43 -13.14 -17.26
N PHE A 118 -5.70 -13.51 -16.00
CA PHE A 118 -5.46 -12.68 -14.83
C PHE A 118 -3.98 -12.27 -14.73
N TYR A 119 -3.06 -13.23 -14.90
CA TYR A 119 -1.63 -12.99 -14.80
C TYR A 119 -1.12 -12.08 -15.91
N VAL A 120 -1.65 -12.25 -17.12
CA VAL A 120 -1.35 -11.39 -18.28
C VAL A 120 -1.81 -9.97 -18.01
N ASN A 121 -3.04 -9.78 -17.53
CA ASN A 121 -3.57 -8.46 -17.17
C ASN A 121 -2.73 -7.79 -16.08
N LEU A 122 -2.33 -8.54 -15.05
CA LEU A 122 -1.51 -8.04 -13.95
C LEU A 122 -0.16 -7.50 -14.45
N PHE A 123 0.48 -8.23 -15.36
CA PHE A 123 1.74 -7.82 -15.96
C PHE A 123 1.59 -6.61 -16.89
N LEU A 124 0.61 -6.63 -17.79
CA LEU A 124 0.38 -5.57 -18.78
C LEU A 124 -0.08 -4.26 -18.13
N LEU A 125 -0.85 -4.30 -17.04
CA LEU A 125 -1.33 -3.07 -16.38
C LEU A 125 -0.23 -2.37 -15.56
N LEU A 126 0.79 -3.10 -15.09
CA LEU A 126 1.81 -2.60 -14.18
C LEU A 126 2.50 -1.29 -14.64
N PRO A 127 2.94 -1.13 -15.90
CA PRO A 127 3.56 0.10 -16.38
C PRO A 127 2.70 1.35 -16.12
N SER A 128 1.39 1.26 -16.39
CA SER A 128 0.48 2.39 -16.19
C SER A 128 0.28 2.74 -14.71
N ILE A 129 0.18 1.73 -13.85
CA ILE A 129 0.04 1.91 -12.40
C ILE A 129 1.28 2.59 -11.82
N ILE A 130 2.48 2.21 -12.32
CA ILE A 130 3.72 2.89 -11.96
C ILE A 130 3.65 4.35 -12.42
N ILE A 131 3.37 4.63 -13.69
CA ILE A 131 3.33 6.03 -14.16
C ILE A 131 2.33 6.88 -13.38
N LEU A 132 1.12 6.38 -13.12
CA LEU A 132 0.12 7.05 -12.28
C LEU A 132 0.67 7.39 -10.90
N SER A 133 1.41 6.47 -10.27
CA SER A 133 2.02 6.69 -8.97
C SER A 133 3.13 7.76 -8.98
N PHE A 134 3.73 8.01 -10.14
CA PHE A 134 4.79 9.02 -10.31
C PHE A 134 4.25 10.42 -10.61
N ILE A 135 3.13 10.56 -11.32
CA ILE A 135 2.56 11.87 -11.75
C ILE A 135 2.38 12.83 -10.57
N GLY A 136 1.88 12.33 -9.43
CA GLY A 136 1.64 13.14 -8.23
C GLY A 136 2.92 13.59 -7.50
N ASN A 137 4.09 13.11 -7.91
CA ASN A 137 5.39 13.40 -7.29
C ASN A 137 6.30 14.28 -8.18
N VAL A 138 5.73 14.93 -9.19
CA VAL A 138 6.42 15.87 -10.09
C VAL A 138 5.94 17.29 -9.84
N THR A 139 6.84 18.28 -9.82
CA THR A 139 6.49 19.70 -9.58
C THR A 139 6.54 20.57 -10.82
N ASN A 140 7.44 20.27 -11.77
CA ASN A 140 7.75 21.14 -12.90
C ASN A 140 6.86 20.96 -14.14
N ILE A 141 6.06 19.90 -14.20
CA ILE A 141 5.11 19.66 -15.31
C ILE A 141 3.83 20.47 -15.06
N SER A 142 3.34 21.13 -16.12
CA SER A 142 2.08 21.88 -16.10
C SER A 142 0.90 21.01 -15.67
N LYS A 143 -0.12 21.62 -15.06
CA LYS A 143 -1.34 20.90 -14.63
C LYS A 143 -2.01 20.18 -15.80
N ILE A 144 -2.03 20.81 -16.98
CA ILE A 144 -2.59 20.25 -18.22
C ILE A 144 -1.83 18.98 -18.63
N ASN A 145 -0.50 19.02 -18.70
CA ASN A 145 0.29 17.85 -19.11
C ASN A 145 0.19 16.70 -18.10
N LYS A 146 0.07 17.01 -16.79
CA LYS A 146 -0.23 16.00 -15.77
C LYS A 146 -1.59 15.35 -15.99
N PHE A 147 -2.62 16.15 -16.27
CA PHE A 147 -3.96 15.66 -16.55
C PHE A 147 -3.98 14.79 -17.81
N ILE A 148 -3.34 15.22 -18.90
CA ILE A 148 -3.22 14.45 -20.14
C ILE A 148 -2.53 13.09 -19.87
N THR A 149 -1.41 13.09 -19.14
CA THR A 149 -0.68 11.86 -18.80
C THR A 149 -1.54 10.93 -17.94
N LEU A 150 -2.31 11.49 -17.00
CA LEU A 150 -3.23 10.75 -16.16
C LEU A 150 -4.37 10.12 -16.98
N SER A 151 -5.03 10.91 -17.82
CA SER A 151 -6.12 10.44 -18.69
C SER A 151 -5.65 9.32 -19.63
N ILE A 152 -4.49 9.48 -20.26
CA ILE A 152 -3.95 8.46 -21.17
C ILE A 152 -3.55 7.18 -20.43
N SER A 153 -3.05 7.30 -19.20
CA SER A 153 -2.74 6.13 -18.37
C SER A 153 -4.02 5.38 -17.96
N ILE A 154 -5.11 6.10 -17.68
CA ILE A 154 -6.43 5.50 -17.41
C ILE A 154 -6.99 4.84 -18.67
N VAL A 155 -6.94 5.52 -19.82
CA VAL A 155 -7.36 4.95 -21.11
C VAL A 155 -6.58 3.68 -21.44
N TYR A 156 -5.28 3.66 -21.21
CA TYR A 156 -4.46 2.45 -21.35
C TYR A 156 -4.99 1.28 -20.52
N ILE A 157 -5.29 1.52 -19.22
CA ILE A 157 -5.85 0.49 -18.34
C ILE A 157 -7.16 -0.06 -18.92
N PHE A 158 -8.07 0.83 -19.33
CA PHE A 158 -9.34 0.41 -19.93
C PHE A 158 -9.16 -0.39 -21.22
N ILE A 159 -8.25 0.03 -22.10
CA ILE A 159 -7.97 -0.68 -23.35
C ILE A 159 -7.48 -2.10 -23.06
N ILE A 160 -6.56 -2.29 -22.11
CA ILE A 160 -6.05 -3.63 -21.76
C ILE A 160 -7.16 -4.50 -21.17
N LEU A 161 -7.99 -3.95 -20.27
CA LEU A 161 -9.12 -4.69 -19.69
C LEU A 161 -10.16 -5.08 -20.75
N ILE A 162 -10.52 -4.17 -21.65
CA ILE A 162 -11.43 -4.43 -22.77
C ILE A 162 -10.83 -5.50 -23.70
N LEU A 163 -9.55 -5.37 -24.06
CA LEU A 163 -8.85 -6.33 -24.91
C LEU A 163 -8.91 -7.74 -24.29
N SER A 164 -8.71 -7.86 -22.98
CA SER A 164 -8.77 -9.14 -22.27
C SER A 164 -10.17 -9.77 -22.25
N PHE A 165 -11.22 -8.98 -22.43
CA PHE A 165 -12.60 -9.48 -22.48
C PHE A 165 -12.96 -10.05 -23.85
N TYR A 166 -12.42 -9.48 -24.94
CA TYR A 166 -12.79 -9.84 -26.31
C TYR A 166 -11.78 -10.76 -27.01
N THR A 167 -10.62 -11.02 -26.43
CA THR A 167 -9.55 -11.79 -27.08
C THR A 167 -9.05 -12.93 -26.21
N ASN A 168 -8.49 -13.95 -26.86
CA ASN A 168 -7.83 -15.06 -26.17
C ASN A 168 -6.48 -14.61 -25.57
N LEU A 169 -6.00 -15.35 -24.58
CA LEU A 169 -4.77 -15.05 -23.82
C LEU A 169 -3.57 -14.61 -24.67
N ILE A 170 -3.24 -15.37 -25.72
CA ILE A 170 -2.07 -15.10 -26.57
C ILE A 170 -2.24 -13.78 -27.31
N MET A 171 -3.44 -13.53 -27.83
CA MET A 171 -3.76 -12.28 -28.55
C MET A 171 -3.76 -11.09 -27.59
N THR A 172 -4.31 -11.23 -26.38
CA THR A 172 -4.24 -10.19 -25.35
C THR A 172 -2.79 -9.84 -25.03
N PHE A 173 -1.93 -10.85 -24.89
CA PHE A 173 -0.51 -10.62 -24.59
C PHE A 173 0.22 -9.90 -25.73
N ILE A 174 0.10 -10.37 -26.97
CA ILE A 174 0.79 -9.78 -28.13
C ILE A 174 0.30 -8.36 -28.38
N LEU A 175 -1.01 -8.16 -28.50
CA LEU A 175 -1.59 -6.84 -28.74
C LEU A 175 -1.35 -5.90 -27.55
N GLY A 176 -1.41 -6.42 -26.33
CA GLY A 176 -1.11 -5.68 -25.11
C GLY A 176 0.33 -5.17 -25.06
N LEU A 177 1.31 -5.96 -25.53
CA LEU A 177 2.69 -5.52 -25.65
C LEU A 177 2.86 -4.40 -26.69
N CYS A 178 2.17 -4.49 -27.84
CA CYS A 178 2.15 -3.42 -28.83
C CYS A 178 1.57 -2.12 -28.25
N ILE A 179 0.44 -2.20 -27.55
CA ILE A 179 -0.20 -1.05 -26.89
C ILE A 179 0.72 -0.49 -25.81
N CYS A 180 1.41 -1.34 -25.03
CA CYS A 180 2.40 -0.93 -24.05
C CYS A 180 3.57 -0.16 -24.67
N PHE A 181 4.05 -0.59 -25.85
CA PHE A 181 5.10 0.12 -26.58
C PHE A 181 4.66 1.53 -26.98
N PHE A 182 3.47 1.68 -27.58
CA PHE A 182 2.94 3.00 -27.93
C PHE A 182 2.71 3.88 -26.69
N TYR A 183 2.19 3.30 -25.61
CA TYR A 183 2.05 3.97 -24.32
C TYR A 183 3.41 4.46 -23.78
N TYR A 184 4.43 3.62 -23.83
CA TYR A 184 5.80 4.00 -23.43
C TYR A 184 6.34 5.15 -24.28
N VAL A 185 6.20 5.09 -25.61
CA VAL A 185 6.67 6.17 -26.51
C VAL A 185 5.98 7.50 -26.16
N PHE A 186 4.66 7.47 -25.91
CA PHE A 186 3.89 8.63 -25.47
C PHE A 186 4.40 9.18 -24.14
N VAL A 187 4.44 8.34 -23.11
CA VAL A 187 4.84 8.72 -21.74
C VAL A 187 6.29 9.23 -21.72
N ARG A 188 7.17 8.62 -22.52
CA ARG A 188 8.56 9.05 -22.64
C ARG A 188 8.65 10.49 -23.15
N LYS A 189 7.93 10.80 -24.22
CA LYS A 189 7.93 12.12 -24.86
C LYS A 189 7.32 13.19 -23.96
N TYR A 190 6.14 12.95 -23.38
CA TYR A 190 5.37 14.01 -22.72
C TYR A 190 5.58 14.09 -21.20
N PHE A 191 5.98 13.00 -20.56
CA PHE A 191 6.15 12.95 -19.10
C PHE A 191 7.62 12.74 -18.71
N ILE A 192 8.23 11.62 -19.07
CA ILE A 192 9.57 11.24 -18.57
C ILE A 192 10.65 12.23 -19.01
N ALA A 193 10.58 12.72 -20.25
CA ALA A 193 11.57 13.67 -20.76
C ALA A 193 11.59 15.01 -20.00
N HIS A 194 10.44 15.39 -19.42
CA HIS A 194 10.25 16.68 -18.79
C HIS A 194 10.14 16.60 -17.26
N ALA A 195 9.87 15.42 -16.69
CA ALA A 195 9.64 15.27 -15.26
C ALA A 195 10.88 15.63 -14.42
N PHE A 196 10.66 16.40 -13.36
CA PHE A 196 11.61 16.60 -12.29
C PHE A 196 10.96 16.18 -10.97
N PHE A 197 11.43 15.05 -10.45
CA PHE A 197 10.89 14.45 -9.23
C PHE A 197 11.41 15.22 -8.01
N LYS A 198 10.56 16.08 -7.46
CA LYS A 198 10.82 16.87 -6.26
C LYS A 198 9.52 17.11 -5.53
N ILE A 199 9.58 17.09 -4.20
CA ILE A 199 8.45 17.44 -3.34
C ILE A 199 8.73 18.80 -2.72
N ASN A 200 7.76 19.70 -2.83
CA ASN A 200 7.78 20.91 -2.03
C ASN A 200 7.31 20.56 -0.63
N ILE A 201 8.22 20.62 0.34
CA ILE A 201 7.88 20.46 1.75
C ILE A 201 7.17 21.75 2.15
N SER A 202 5.86 21.69 2.31
CA SER A 202 5.11 22.82 2.87
C SER A 202 5.43 22.93 4.36
N ASN A 203 6.14 23.97 4.77
CA ASN A 203 6.43 24.29 6.19
C ASN A 203 5.17 24.73 6.98
N LYS A 204 3.97 24.34 6.54
CA LYS A 204 2.74 24.60 7.30
C LYS A 204 2.68 23.61 8.46
N LEU A 205 3.34 23.96 9.57
CA LEU A 205 2.93 23.48 10.88
C LEU A 205 1.47 23.87 11.05
N SER A 206 0.59 22.88 11.05
CA SER A 206 -0.83 23.12 11.16
C SER A 206 -1.11 23.82 12.50
N LYS A 207 -1.77 24.98 12.46
CA LYS A 207 -2.17 25.77 13.64
C LYS A 207 -3.32 25.10 14.41
N PHE A 208 -3.42 23.77 14.39
CA PHE A 208 -4.46 23.07 15.15
C PHE A 208 -4.04 23.01 16.62
N SER A 209 -4.84 23.62 17.49
CA SER A 209 -4.76 23.49 18.94
C SER A 209 -5.34 22.15 19.39
N LEU A 210 -4.66 21.06 19.06
CA LEU A 210 -5.03 19.72 19.52
C LEU A 210 -4.26 19.37 20.79
N ASN A 211 -4.97 18.88 21.80
CA ASN A 211 -4.37 18.46 23.07
C ASN A 211 -3.66 17.10 22.96
N ASN A 212 -4.08 16.22 22.05
CA ASN A 212 -3.43 14.93 21.81
C ASN A 212 -2.17 15.10 20.94
N TYR A 213 -1.01 14.69 21.47
CA TYR A 213 0.27 14.85 20.78
C TYR A 213 0.32 14.07 19.46
N PHE A 214 0.00 12.77 19.51
CA PHE A 214 0.10 11.89 18.35
C PHE A 214 -0.88 12.26 17.25
N LEU A 215 -2.09 12.69 17.59
CA LEU A 215 -3.06 13.19 16.62
C LEU A 215 -2.55 14.46 15.93
N LYS A 216 -2.00 15.40 16.71
CA LYS A 216 -1.42 16.64 16.16
C LYS A 216 -0.25 16.33 15.22
N PHE A 217 0.65 15.45 15.64
CA PHE A 217 1.80 15.05 14.84
C PHE A 217 1.36 14.31 13.56
N PHE A 218 0.43 13.36 13.68
CA PHE A 218 -0.14 12.63 12.56
C PHE A 218 -0.78 13.57 11.51
N LEU A 219 -1.52 14.59 11.96
CA LEU A 219 -2.15 15.58 11.08
C LEU A 219 -1.17 16.63 10.52
N ALA A 220 0.00 16.79 11.10
CA ALA A 220 1.04 17.67 10.56
C ALA A 220 1.82 16.98 9.43
N GLU A 221 1.97 15.66 9.48
CA GLU A 221 2.71 14.89 8.48
C GLU A 221 1.82 14.48 7.29
N ASN A 222 1.91 15.23 6.20
CA ASN A 222 1.17 14.94 4.95
C ASN A 222 1.34 13.49 4.46
N VAL A 223 2.51 12.89 4.67
CA VAL A 223 2.78 11.51 4.27
C VAL A 223 1.90 10.53 5.05
N TYR A 224 1.62 10.81 6.33
CA TYR A 224 0.83 9.95 7.20
C TYR A 224 -0.65 10.06 6.85
N ILE A 225 -1.14 11.28 6.61
CA ILE A 225 -2.51 11.53 6.14
C ILE A 225 -2.75 10.80 4.83
N ILE A 226 -1.88 11.00 3.83
CA ILE A 226 -2.06 10.38 2.52
C ILE A 226 -2.07 8.85 2.69
N ASN A 227 -1.19 8.27 3.52
CA ASN A 227 -1.15 6.82 3.77
C ASN A 227 -2.47 6.31 4.34
N SER A 228 -3.00 6.98 5.36
CA SER A 228 -4.29 6.62 5.92
C SER A 228 -5.41 6.73 4.90
N VAL A 229 -5.49 7.82 4.14
CA VAL A 229 -6.51 8.00 3.09
C VAL A 229 -6.41 6.92 2.02
N GLY A 230 -5.19 6.58 1.57
CA GLY A 230 -4.96 5.50 0.62
C GLY A 230 -5.44 4.15 1.15
N ILE A 231 -5.20 3.85 2.42
CA ILE A 231 -5.71 2.62 3.07
C ILE A 231 -7.24 2.65 3.17
N LEU A 232 -7.85 3.78 3.53
CA LEU A 232 -9.31 3.88 3.59
C LEU A 232 -9.95 3.68 2.21
N ILE A 233 -9.37 4.25 1.14
CA ILE A 233 -9.81 3.99 -0.23
C ILE A 233 -9.67 2.50 -0.55
N MET A 234 -8.58 1.86 -0.13
CA MET A 234 -8.40 0.42 -0.31
C MET A 234 -9.43 -0.42 0.45
N VAL A 235 -9.82 -0.03 1.66
CA VAL A 235 -10.90 -0.68 2.42
C VAL A 235 -12.22 -0.59 1.65
N VAL A 236 -12.52 0.56 1.05
CA VAL A 236 -13.71 0.76 0.21
C VAL A 236 -13.66 -0.08 -1.06
N VAL A 237 -12.55 -0.01 -1.80
CA VAL A 237 -12.39 -0.75 -3.06
C VAL A 237 -12.48 -2.26 -2.80
N VAL A 238 -11.81 -2.77 -1.77
CA VAL A 238 -11.95 -4.19 -1.43
C VAL A 238 -13.36 -4.52 -0.97
N GLY A 239 -13.97 -3.72 -0.09
CA GLY A 239 -15.32 -3.99 0.39
C GLY A 239 -16.37 -4.04 -0.72
N LEU A 240 -16.19 -3.26 -1.80
CA LEU A 240 -17.12 -3.21 -2.93
C LEU A 240 -16.84 -4.23 -4.04
N PHE A 241 -15.57 -4.54 -4.32
CA PHE A 241 -15.17 -5.33 -5.50
C PHE A 241 -14.71 -6.75 -5.19
N SER A 242 -14.49 -7.09 -3.92
CA SER A 242 -14.17 -8.47 -3.53
C SER A 242 -15.45 -9.30 -3.32
N PRO A 243 -15.37 -10.64 -3.46
CA PRO A 243 -16.46 -11.55 -3.13
C PRO A 243 -16.96 -11.35 -1.69
N LYS A 244 -18.27 -11.52 -1.47
CA LYS A 244 -18.91 -11.23 -0.17
C LYS A 244 -18.30 -12.05 0.98
N GLU A 245 -17.83 -13.26 0.69
CA GLU A 245 -17.28 -14.21 1.64
C GLU A 245 -15.92 -13.75 2.21
N ILE A 246 -15.19 -12.88 1.50
CA ILE A 246 -13.89 -12.32 1.95
C ILE A 246 -13.86 -10.80 2.00
N SER A 247 -14.95 -10.12 1.67
CA SER A 247 -14.97 -8.66 1.70
C SER A 247 -14.73 -8.12 3.11
N LEU A 248 -15.43 -8.67 4.11
CA LEU A 248 -15.30 -8.25 5.50
C LEU A 248 -13.89 -8.49 6.08
N PRO A 249 -13.28 -9.69 5.97
CA PRO A 249 -12.00 -10.00 6.57
C PRO A 249 -10.87 -9.29 5.85
N LEU A 250 -10.97 -9.16 4.51
CA LEU A 250 -9.97 -8.45 3.72
C LEU A 250 -10.04 -6.94 3.98
N SER A 251 -11.24 -6.35 4.08
CA SER A 251 -11.40 -4.94 4.45
C SER A 251 -10.88 -4.66 5.86
N CYS A 252 -11.15 -5.53 6.85
CA CYS A 252 -10.58 -5.39 8.18
C CYS A 252 -9.05 -5.48 8.16
N ALA A 253 -8.50 -6.51 7.51
CA ALA A 253 -7.06 -6.72 7.41
C ALA A 253 -6.35 -5.55 6.74
N ILE A 254 -6.87 -5.02 5.63
CA ILE A 254 -6.28 -3.87 4.93
C ILE A 254 -6.21 -2.63 5.81
N GLY A 255 -7.24 -2.40 6.63
CA GLY A 255 -7.25 -1.30 7.62
C GLY A 255 -6.04 -1.34 8.56
N THR A 256 -5.46 -2.50 8.82
CA THR A 256 -4.30 -2.64 9.72
C THR A 256 -2.95 -2.34 9.08
N ILE A 257 -2.85 -2.10 7.77
CA ILE A 257 -1.56 -1.95 7.08
C ILE A 257 -0.94 -0.54 7.32
N ASN A 258 -1.53 0.28 8.18
CA ASN A 258 -1.14 1.67 8.43
C ASN A 258 0.16 1.80 9.23
N THR A 259 1.28 1.51 8.56
CA THR A 259 2.60 1.42 9.19
C THR A 259 3.04 2.70 9.90
N PRO A 260 2.88 3.91 9.31
CA PRO A 260 3.26 5.14 10.00
C PRO A 260 2.50 5.34 11.31
N LEU A 261 1.21 5.02 11.34
CA LEU A 261 0.39 5.12 12.54
C LEU A 261 0.77 4.08 13.58
N LEU A 262 0.93 2.82 13.17
CA LEU A 262 1.18 1.68 14.07
C LEU A 262 2.62 1.59 14.61
N THR A 263 3.52 2.42 14.10
CA THR A 263 4.95 2.42 14.48
C THR A 263 5.44 3.78 14.96
N ILE A 264 4.53 4.76 15.10
CA ILE A 264 4.86 6.16 15.39
C ILE A 264 5.60 6.32 16.73
N PHE A 265 5.36 5.42 17.68
CA PHE A 265 5.88 5.50 19.04
C PHE A 265 7.32 4.99 19.13
N SER A 266 7.61 3.87 18.46
CA SER A 266 8.90 3.17 18.45
C SER A 266 9.89 3.72 17.44
N THR A 267 9.40 4.47 16.46
CA THR A 267 10.24 5.00 15.39
C THR A 267 10.95 6.28 15.79
N GLU A 268 10.41 7.10 16.68
CA GLU A 268 11.03 8.35 17.13
C GLU A 268 11.73 8.17 18.49
N LYS A 269 13.07 8.08 18.46
CA LYS A 269 13.90 7.87 19.67
C LYS A 269 13.70 8.95 20.72
N GLU A 270 13.44 10.18 20.28
CA GLU A 270 13.17 11.31 21.18
C GLU A 270 11.84 11.13 21.94
N LEU A 271 10.83 10.47 21.34
CA LEU A 271 9.57 10.15 22.00
C LEU A 271 9.72 9.04 23.03
N GLU A 272 10.55 8.03 22.74
CA GLU A 272 10.88 6.97 23.69
C GLU A 272 11.57 7.55 24.94
N ASN A 273 12.51 8.50 24.73
CA ASN A 273 13.18 9.19 25.83
C ASN A 273 12.22 10.13 26.59
N MET A 274 11.44 10.96 25.88
CA MET A 274 10.48 11.89 26.50
C MET A 274 9.40 11.17 27.33
N ASN A 275 8.98 9.98 26.92
CA ASN A 275 8.02 9.17 27.68
C ASN A 275 8.54 8.80 29.08
N ASN A 276 9.86 8.75 29.28
CA ASN A 276 10.46 8.49 30.58
C ASN A 276 10.53 9.74 31.47
N PHE A 277 10.42 10.95 30.88
CA PHE A 277 10.53 12.22 31.60
C PHE A 277 9.18 12.86 31.94
N PHE A 278 8.12 12.59 31.19
CA PHE A 278 6.79 13.15 31.49
C PHE A 278 6.15 12.44 32.69
N PRO A 279 5.74 13.18 33.74
CA PRO A 279 4.94 12.59 34.81
C PRO A 279 3.59 12.13 34.23
N ASN A 280 3.29 10.83 34.37
CA ASN A 280 2.04 10.22 33.91
C ASN A 280 0.76 10.94 34.40
N LYS A 281 0.87 11.76 35.45
CA LYS A 281 -0.22 12.53 36.07
C LYS A 281 -0.72 13.69 35.20
N PHE A 282 0.10 14.28 34.34
CA PHE A 282 -0.27 15.48 33.57
C PHE A 282 -0.50 15.20 32.07
N ARG A 283 0.32 14.33 31.47
CA ARG A 283 0.15 13.88 30.07
C ARG A 283 0.72 12.49 29.92
N SER A 284 -0.06 11.58 29.34
CA SER A 284 0.39 10.21 29.08
C SER A 284 0.46 9.98 27.57
N LEU A 285 1.67 9.88 27.04
CA LEU A 285 1.89 9.54 25.63
C LEU A 285 1.25 8.19 25.26
N ASN A 286 1.20 7.25 26.20
CA ASN A 286 0.50 5.98 25.99
C ASN A 286 -0.99 6.18 25.76
N ARG A 287 -1.66 7.03 26.56
CA ARG A 287 -3.09 7.34 26.37
C ARG A 287 -3.32 8.09 25.06
N ASP A 288 -2.47 9.05 24.74
CA ASP A 288 -2.55 9.80 23.48
C ASP A 288 -2.43 8.87 22.26
N TYR A 289 -1.52 7.89 22.34
CA TYR A 289 -1.31 6.91 21.27
C TYR A 289 -2.49 5.93 21.12
N VAL A 290 -2.97 5.37 22.24
CA VAL A 290 -4.15 4.48 22.23
C VAL A 290 -5.36 5.21 21.65
N PHE A 291 -5.56 6.48 22.02
CA PHE A 291 -6.64 7.29 21.46
C PHE A 291 -6.51 7.48 19.94
N LEU A 292 -5.30 7.74 19.42
CA LEU A 292 -5.06 7.85 17.98
C LEU A 292 -5.41 6.54 17.25
N ILE A 293 -4.93 5.41 17.77
CA ILE A 293 -5.20 4.09 17.16
C ILE A 293 -6.69 3.77 17.20
N LEU A 294 -7.35 3.99 18.35
CA LEU A 294 -8.79 3.77 18.51
C LEU A 294 -9.60 4.62 17.53
N SER A 295 -9.28 5.91 17.40
CA SER A 295 -9.96 6.83 16.47
C SER A 295 -9.85 6.35 15.03
N TYR A 296 -8.66 5.89 14.64
CA TYR A 296 -8.40 5.39 13.30
C TYR A 296 -9.17 4.09 13.01
N PHE A 297 -9.05 3.08 13.87
CA PHE A 297 -9.74 1.82 13.62
C PHE A 297 -11.25 1.96 13.73
N PHE A 298 -11.75 2.81 14.63
CA PHE A 298 -13.18 3.14 14.68
C PHE A 298 -13.66 3.72 13.35
N MET A 299 -12.92 4.66 12.75
CA MET A 299 -13.23 5.20 11.43
C MET A 299 -13.24 4.11 10.34
N VAL A 300 -12.29 3.17 10.38
CA VAL A 300 -12.28 2.00 9.47
C VAL A 300 -13.54 1.16 9.65
N LYS A 301 -13.98 0.86 10.88
CA LYS A 301 -15.20 0.08 11.14
C LYS A 301 -16.46 0.80 10.67
N VAL A 302 -16.54 2.12 10.85
CA VAL A 302 -17.65 2.93 10.33
C VAL A 302 -17.72 2.83 8.81
N ILE A 303 -16.60 2.91 8.10
CA ILE A 303 -16.57 2.76 6.63
C ILE A 303 -17.02 1.35 6.21
N ILE A 304 -16.55 0.31 6.91
CA ILE A 304 -16.97 -1.07 6.64
C ILE A 304 -18.48 -1.25 6.86
N LEU A 305 -19.04 -0.64 7.91
CA LEU A 305 -20.49 -0.63 8.14
C LEU A 305 -21.25 0.09 7.03
N ILE A 306 -20.76 1.25 6.57
CA ILE A 306 -21.38 2.01 5.47
C ILE A 306 -21.42 1.17 4.18
N ILE A 307 -20.34 0.45 3.87
CA ILE A 307 -20.28 -0.42 2.69
C ILE A 307 -21.31 -1.55 2.78
N ASN A 308 -21.58 -2.05 3.98
CA ASN A 308 -22.46 -3.19 4.24
C ASN A 308 -23.83 -2.78 4.79
N LEU A 309 -24.30 -1.53 4.56
CA LEU A 309 -25.56 -1.00 5.13
C LEU A 309 -26.77 -1.90 4.90
N LYS A 310 -26.82 -2.59 3.75
CA LYS A 310 -27.93 -3.48 3.38
C LYS A 310 -27.93 -4.81 4.14
N ASP A 311 -26.78 -5.22 4.64
CA ASP A 311 -26.53 -6.53 5.27
C ASP A 311 -26.21 -6.37 6.78
N ILE A 312 -26.57 -5.23 7.41
CA ILE A 312 -26.30 -4.98 8.83
C ILE A 312 -27.11 -5.93 9.70
N SER A 313 -26.41 -6.69 10.54
CA SER A 313 -26.98 -7.52 11.60
C SER A 313 -26.36 -7.19 12.95
N ILE A 314 -27.07 -7.53 14.04
CA ILE A 314 -26.55 -7.39 15.42
C ILE A 314 -25.25 -8.20 15.59
N ARG A 315 -25.18 -9.39 14.96
CA ARG A 315 -23.95 -10.21 14.96
C ARG A 315 -22.80 -9.44 14.33
N MET A 316 -22.98 -8.88 13.14
CA MET A 316 -21.94 -8.10 12.46
C MET A 316 -21.43 -6.94 13.33
N LEU A 317 -22.31 -6.22 14.02
CA LEU A 317 -21.93 -5.14 14.93
C LEU A 317 -21.07 -5.63 16.09
N ILE A 318 -21.47 -6.72 16.75
CA ILE A 318 -20.70 -7.35 17.83
C ILE A 318 -19.32 -7.79 17.31
N HIS A 319 -19.27 -8.38 16.11
CA HIS A 319 -18.04 -8.88 15.51
C HIS A 319 -17.06 -7.74 15.20
N LEU A 320 -17.54 -6.66 14.56
CA LEU A 320 -16.71 -5.49 14.28
C LEU A 320 -16.22 -4.79 15.56
N PHE A 321 -17.03 -4.79 16.62
CA PHE A 321 -16.63 -4.28 17.93
C PHE A 321 -15.53 -5.13 18.57
N LEU A 322 -15.65 -6.46 18.53
CA LEU A 322 -14.59 -7.37 19.01
C LEU A 322 -13.30 -7.20 18.21
N ILE A 323 -13.39 -7.13 16.88
CA ILE A 323 -12.23 -6.90 16.01
C ILE A 323 -11.56 -5.55 16.34
N LEU A 324 -12.33 -4.49 16.58
CA LEU A 324 -11.80 -3.19 17.00
C LEU A 324 -10.98 -3.29 18.30
N ILE A 325 -11.45 -4.04 19.29
CA ILE A 325 -10.72 -4.27 20.54
C ILE A 325 -9.40 -4.98 20.27
N VAL A 326 -9.44 -6.05 19.47
CA VAL A 326 -8.25 -6.83 19.08
C VAL A 326 -7.25 -5.93 18.34
N GLU A 327 -7.72 -5.12 17.38
CA GLU A 327 -6.89 -4.18 16.61
C GLU A 327 -6.15 -3.20 17.52
N VAL A 328 -6.86 -2.54 18.43
CA VAL A 328 -6.27 -1.55 19.35
C VAL A 328 -5.29 -2.22 20.31
N TYR A 329 -5.69 -3.34 20.91
CA TYR A 329 -4.86 -4.06 21.90
C TYR A 329 -3.57 -4.59 21.27
N PHE A 330 -3.65 -5.31 20.15
CA PHE A 330 -2.46 -5.86 19.50
C PHE A 330 -1.59 -4.80 18.86
N SER A 331 -2.16 -3.71 18.33
CA SER A 331 -1.37 -2.56 17.86
C SER A 331 -0.51 -1.97 18.95
N TYR A 332 -1.10 -1.71 20.12
CA TYR A 332 -0.39 -1.19 21.27
C TYR A 332 0.65 -2.20 21.80
N MET A 333 0.27 -3.47 21.92
CA MET A 333 1.17 -4.52 22.42
C MET A 333 2.38 -4.72 21.50
N LEU A 334 2.17 -4.78 20.17
CA LEU A 334 3.25 -4.93 19.20
C LEU A 334 4.23 -3.75 19.30
N GLU A 335 3.73 -2.54 19.56
CA GLU A 335 4.57 -1.35 19.66
C GLU A 335 5.44 -1.35 20.92
N LYS A 336 4.93 -1.91 22.02
CA LYS A 336 5.68 -2.03 23.27
C LYS A 336 6.62 -3.23 23.33
N LYS A 337 6.17 -4.39 22.85
CA LYS A 337 6.93 -5.65 22.95
C LYS A 337 7.88 -5.88 21.78
N ILE A 338 7.54 -5.40 20.58
CA ILE A 338 8.33 -5.61 19.35
C ILE A 338 8.57 -4.24 18.66
N PRO A 339 9.18 -3.26 19.33
CA PRO A 339 9.44 -1.95 18.74
C PRO A 339 10.42 -2.06 17.56
N ILE A 340 10.23 -1.22 16.53
CA ILE A 340 11.18 -1.15 15.41
C ILE A 340 12.38 -0.29 15.83
N LYS A 341 13.46 -0.92 16.30
CA LYS A 341 14.69 -0.26 16.74
C LYS A 341 15.73 -0.13 15.62
N ASN A 342 16.69 0.78 15.78
CA ASN A 342 17.88 0.92 14.94
C ASN A 342 17.62 1.15 13.44
N LYS A 343 16.65 2.02 13.11
CA LYS A 343 16.42 2.47 11.73
C LYS A 343 17.64 3.23 11.20
N LYS A 344 18.16 2.84 10.03
CA LYS A 344 19.09 3.72 9.28
C LYS A 344 18.32 4.76 8.49
N THR A 345 17.11 4.42 8.01
CA THR A 345 16.28 5.30 7.18
C THR A 345 14.79 5.07 7.43
N THR A 346 13.94 6.07 7.16
CA THR A 346 12.48 5.97 7.31
C THR A 346 11.86 4.90 6.43
N MET A 347 12.42 4.67 5.24
CA MET A 347 11.98 3.62 4.32
C MET A 347 12.12 2.20 4.92
N GLN A 348 13.13 1.95 5.77
CA GLN A 348 13.31 0.63 6.38
C GLN A 348 12.18 0.26 7.34
N ILE A 349 11.62 1.25 8.06
CA ILE A 349 10.44 1.04 8.90
C ILE A 349 9.29 0.52 8.05
N TRP A 350 9.08 1.13 6.89
CA TRP A 350 7.94 0.85 6.04
C TRP A 350 8.03 -0.47 5.30
N LYS A 351 9.24 -1.00 5.15
CA LYS A 351 9.45 -2.34 4.60
C LYS A 351 9.58 -3.40 5.70
N ASN A 352 9.54 -3.02 6.98
CA ASN A 352 9.70 -3.97 8.08
C ASN A 352 8.54 -4.98 8.09
N PRO A 353 8.81 -6.30 8.19
CA PRO A 353 7.78 -7.34 8.16
C PRO A 353 6.79 -7.24 9.33
N ARG A 354 7.16 -6.64 10.46
CA ARG A 354 6.30 -6.45 11.64
C ARG A 354 4.93 -5.89 11.29
N LYS A 355 4.85 -4.97 10.31
CA LYS A 355 3.59 -4.33 9.92
C LYS A 355 2.51 -5.30 9.44
N TYR A 356 2.89 -6.49 8.99
CA TYR A 356 1.96 -7.52 8.49
C TYR A 356 1.48 -8.48 9.58
N ILE A 357 2.08 -8.46 10.78
CA ILE A 357 1.69 -9.37 11.88
C ILE A 357 0.25 -9.11 12.31
N LEU A 358 -0.10 -7.84 12.55
CA LEU A 358 -1.47 -7.47 12.92
C LEU A 358 -2.44 -7.80 11.78
N THR A 359 -2.05 -7.54 10.53
CA THR A 359 -2.84 -7.87 9.34
C THR A 359 -3.20 -9.35 9.28
N LEU A 360 -2.24 -10.24 9.55
CA LEU A 360 -2.49 -11.68 9.59
C LEU A 360 -3.50 -12.04 10.70
N ILE A 361 -3.28 -11.54 11.92
CA ILE A 361 -4.16 -11.83 13.07
C ILE A 361 -5.60 -11.38 12.76
N ILE A 362 -5.77 -10.16 12.24
CA ILE A 362 -7.09 -9.61 11.92
C ILE A 362 -7.74 -10.35 10.74
N LEU A 363 -6.98 -10.70 9.71
CA LEU A 363 -7.49 -11.49 8.59
C LEU A 363 -8.05 -12.84 9.08
N LEU A 364 -7.27 -13.57 9.89
CA LEU A 364 -7.66 -14.89 10.41
C LEU A 364 -8.85 -14.80 11.36
N THR A 365 -8.78 -13.91 12.36
CA THR A 365 -9.88 -13.72 13.32
C THR A 365 -11.16 -13.28 12.61
N SER A 366 -11.10 -12.32 11.69
CA SER A 366 -12.27 -11.86 10.95
C SER A 366 -12.83 -12.92 10.01
N ALA A 367 -11.99 -13.78 9.41
CA ALA A 367 -12.46 -14.89 8.57
C ALA A 367 -13.17 -15.96 9.40
N ILE A 368 -12.60 -16.33 10.55
CA ILE A 368 -13.24 -17.24 11.51
C ILE A 368 -14.58 -16.67 11.98
N PHE A 369 -14.60 -15.38 12.31
CA PHE A 369 -15.82 -14.71 12.76
C PHE A 369 -16.91 -14.68 11.67
N GLN A 370 -16.55 -14.42 10.42
CA GLN A 370 -17.50 -14.45 9.31
C GLN A 370 -18.08 -15.85 9.07
N TYR A 371 -17.34 -16.92 9.37
CA TYR A 371 -17.86 -18.28 9.28
C TYR A 371 -19.03 -18.56 10.23
N PHE A 372 -19.13 -17.82 11.35
CA PHE A 372 -20.20 -17.98 12.34
C PHE A 372 -21.36 -16.97 12.18
N ILE A 373 -21.29 -16.08 11.17
CA ILE A 373 -22.38 -15.15 10.82
C ILE A 373 -23.37 -15.87 9.92
#